data_AF-A0A937UD85-F1
#
_entry.id   AF-A0A937UD85-F1
#
_cell.length_a   1.000
_cell.length_b   1.000
_cell.length_c   1.000
_cell.angle_alpha   90.00
_cell.angle_beta   90.00
_cell.angle_gamma   90.00
#
_symmetry.space_group_name_H-M   'P 1'
#
loop_
_entity.id
_entity.type
_entity.pdbx_description
1 polymer ?
#
loop_
_entity_poly.entity_id
_entity_poly.type
_entity_poly.pdbx_seq_one_letter_code
_entity_poly.pdbx_strand_id
1 'polypeptide(L)' 'MDTRLPNGEARALALRYRKQYDAKEAAEEMGVNSKTLRAYVCEGLSRIRRLFRNIEAEMGE' A
#
# COMPACT_ATOMS: atom_id res chain seq x y z
N MET A 1 -16.70 -8.38 -0.01
CA MET A 1 -15.67 -7.54 0.66
C MET A 1 -15.16 -6.53 -0.33
N ASP A 2 -15.00 -5.26 0.05
CA ASP A 2 -14.29 -4.30 -0.80
C ASP A 2 -12.79 -4.60 -0.69
N THR A 3 -12.24 -5.20 -1.75
CA THR A 3 -10.83 -5.64 -1.82
C THR A 3 -9.90 -4.53 -2.29
N ARG A 4 -10.43 -3.31 -2.53
CA ARG A 4 -9.66 -2.19 -3.05
C ARG A 4 -8.91 -1.47 -1.96
N LEU A 5 -7.64 -1.16 -2.26
CA LEU A 5 -6.85 -0.24 -1.47
C LEU A 5 -7.37 1.20 -1.67
N PRO A 6 -7.41 2.03 -0.62
CA PRO A 6 -7.58 3.46 -0.76
C PRO A 6 -6.57 4.06 -1.74
N ASN A 7 -6.99 5.06 -2.53
CA ASN A 7 -6.17 5.65 -3.60
C ASN A 7 -4.78 6.12 -3.13
N GLY A 8 -4.67 6.69 -1.93
CA GLY A 8 -3.38 7.12 -1.36
C GLY A 8 -2.43 5.94 -1.10
N GLU A 9 -2.94 4.86 -0.50
CA GLU A 9 -2.17 3.64 -0.21
C GLU A 9 -1.77 2.93 -1.51
N ALA A 10 -2.72 2.78 -2.45
CA ALA A 10 -2.47 2.16 -3.75
C ALA A 10 -1.40 2.92 -4.55
N ARG A 11 -1.48 4.26 -4.59
CA ARG A 11 -0.51 5.11 -5.30
C ARG A 11 0.87 5.04 -4.64
N ALA A 12 0.94 5.12 -3.31
CA ALA A 12 2.20 5.00 -2.58
C ALA A 12 2.90 3.66 -2.84
N LEU A 13 2.14 2.56 -2.82
CA LEU A 13 2.67 1.22 -3.10
C LEU A 13 3.11 1.08 -4.56
N ALA A 14 2.35 1.60 -5.52
CA ALA A 14 2.73 1.56 -6.93
C ALA A 14 4.05 2.32 -7.19
N LEU A 15 4.23 3.49 -6.59
CA LEU A 15 5.47 4.26 -6.71
C LEU A 15 6.65 3.50 -6.10
N ARG A 16 6.49 2.97 -4.88
CA ARG A 16 7.56 2.28 -4.14
C ARG A 16 7.95 0.94 -4.74
N TYR A 17 6.98 0.12 -5.14
CA TYR A 17 7.23 -1.28 -5.48
C TYR A 17 7.14 -1.59 -6.98
N ARG A 18 6.39 -0.79 -7.76
CA ARG A 18 6.30 -0.99 -9.22
C ARG A 18 7.24 -0.07 -9.99
N LYS A 19 7.31 1.22 -9.60
CA LYS A 19 8.22 2.19 -10.24
C LYS A 19 9.61 2.25 -9.59
N GLN A 20 9.78 1.59 -8.44
CA GLN A 20 11.03 1.55 -7.67
C GLN A 20 11.53 2.91 -7.19
N TYR A 21 10.63 3.87 -6.99
CA TYR A 21 11.00 5.18 -6.46
C TYR A 21 11.49 5.04 -5.02
N ASP A 22 12.50 5.82 -4.68
CA ASP A 22 12.92 5.94 -3.29
C ASP A 22 11.82 6.64 -2.46
N ALA A 23 11.98 6.65 -1.13
CA ALA A 23 10.95 7.21 -0.25
C ALA A 23 10.82 8.74 -0.37
N LYS A 24 11.83 9.43 -0.89
CA LYS A 24 11.81 10.87 -1.08
C LYS A 24 11.14 11.20 -2.41
N GLU A 25 11.55 10.56 -3.50
CA GLU A 25 10.97 10.68 -4.83
C GLU A 25 9.47 10.34 -4.83
N ALA A 26 9.09 9.26 -4.15
CA ALA A 26 7.68 8.88 -4.04
C ALA A 26 6.86 9.89 -3.24
N ALA A 27 7.44 10.55 -2.24
CA ALA A 27 6.76 11.57 -1.44
C ALA A 27 6.58 12.87 -2.26
N GLU A 28 7.61 13.28 -2.98
CA GLU A 28 7.60 14.42 -3.89
C GLU A 28 6.57 14.23 -5.02
N GLU A 29 6.57 13.08 -5.69
CA GLU A 29 5.62 12.71 -6.74
C GLU A 29 4.15 12.72 -6.25
N MET A 30 3.94 12.41 -4.96
CA MET A 30 2.61 12.44 -4.34
C MET A 30 2.23 13.82 -3.79
N GLY A 31 3.17 14.77 -3.73
CA GLY A 31 2.95 16.07 -3.08
C GLY A 31 2.71 15.95 -1.57
N VAL A 32 3.27 14.93 -0.92
CA VAL A 32 3.13 14.71 0.53
C VAL A 32 4.48 14.65 1.22
N ASN A 33 4.50 14.79 2.55
CA ASN A 33 5.74 14.58 3.30
C ASN A 33 6.05 13.09 3.48
N SER A 34 7.31 12.77 3.80
CA SER A 34 7.77 11.39 3.96
C SER A 34 7.07 10.63 5.08
N LYS A 35 6.56 11.31 6.12
CA LYS A 35 5.79 10.69 7.20
C LYS A 35 4.45 10.18 6.68
N THR A 36 3.76 10.98 5.87
CA THR A 36 2.51 10.61 5.21
C THR A 36 2.73 9.48 4.21
N LEU A 37 3.78 9.54 3.39
CA LEU A 37 4.13 8.43 2.50
C LEU A 37 4.33 7.13 3.29
N ARG A 38 5.10 7.17 4.38
CA ARG A 38 5.34 6.00 5.23
C ARG A 38 4.04 5.44 5.79
N ALA A 39 3.13 6.30 6.24
CA ALA A 39 1.81 5.87 6.70
C ALA A 39 1.03 5.15 5.60
N TYR A 40 0.96 5.70 4.39
CA TYR A 40 0.29 5.06 3.26
C TYR A 40 0.88 3.71 2.88
N VAL A 41 2.20 3.57 2.91
CA VAL A 41 2.87 2.29 2.64
C VAL A 41 2.55 1.27 3.74
N CYS A 42 2.65 1.66 5.01
CA CYS A 42 2.39 0.77 6.14
C CYS A 42 0.94 0.29 6.19
N GLU A 43 -0.02 1.20 6.03
CA GLU A 43 -1.45 0.88 6.00
C GLU A 43 -1.77 -0.02 4.79
N GLY A 44 -1.29 0.35 3.61
CA GLY A 44 -1.51 -0.43 2.40
C GLY A 44 -0.98 -1.86 2.50
N LEU A 45 0.24 -2.05 3.00
CA LEU A 45 0.80 -3.39 3.23
C LEU A 45 0.01 -4.17 4.29
N SER A 46 -0.45 -3.50 5.34
CA SER A 46 -1.24 -4.14 6.41
C SER A 46 -2.59 -4.64 5.90
N ARG A 47 -3.26 -3.85 5.04
CA ARG A 47 -4.49 -4.26 4.36
C ARG A 47 -4.27 -5.43 3.42
N ILE A 48 -3.23 -5.37 2.58
CA ILE A 48 -2.87 -6.46 1.66
C ILE A 48 -2.66 -7.76 2.46
N ARG A 49 -1.88 -7.72 3.54
CA ARG A 49 -1.65 -8.89 4.40
C ARG A 49 -2.94 -9.43 5.02
N ARG A 50 -3.87 -8.56 5.42
CA ARG A 50 -5.16 -8.99 5.95
C ARG A 50 -6.00 -9.67 4.87
N LEU A 51 -6.02 -9.12 3.66
CA LEU A 51 -6.73 -9.73 2.53
C LEU A 51 -6.18 -11.12 2.21
N PHE A 52 -4.86 -11.29 2.15
CA PHE A 52 -4.25 -12.61 1.94
C PHE A 52 -4.64 -13.62 3.02
N ARG A 53 -4.57 -13.24 4.30
CA ARG A 53 -4.98 -14.15 5.39
C ARG A 53 -6.45 -14.56 5.30
N ASN A 54 -7.33 -13.65 4.87
CA ASN A 54 -8.74 -13.97 4.69
C ASN A 54 -8.94 -14.95 3.53
N ILE A 55 -8.24 -14.75 2.41
CA ILE A 55 -8.27 -15.66 1.26
C ILE A 55 -7.74 -17.05 1.64
N GLU A 56 -6.62 -17.11 2.38
CA GLU A 56 -6.06 -18.36 2.88
C GLU A 56 -7.02 -19.11 3.80
N ALA A 57 -7.74 -18.38 4.67
CA ALA A 57 -8.74 -18.96 5.55
C ALA A 57 -9.96 -19.52 4.77
N GLU A 58 -10.38 -18.85 3.70
CA GLU A 58 -11.49 -19.31 2.83
C GLU A 58 -11.09 -20.49 1.92
N MET A 59 -9.80 -20.63 1.58
CA MET A 59 -9.29 -21.74 0.77
C MET A 59 -8.88 -22.99 1.56
N GLY A 60 -8.75 -22.86 2.90
CA GLY A 60 -8.35 -23.92 3.81
C GLY A 60 -9.50 -24.77 4.37
N GLU A 61 -10.74 -24.50 3.97
CA GLU A 61 -11.95 -25.28 4.28
C GLU A 61 -12.41 -26.17 3.12
#